data_AF-A0A554IA58-F1
#
_entry.id   AF-A0A554IA58-F1
#
_cell.length_a   1.000
_cell.length_b   1.000
_cell.length_c   1.000
_cell.angle_alpha   90.00
_cell.angle_beta   90.00
_cell.angle_gamma   90.00
#
_symmetry.space_group_name_H-M   'P 1'
#
loop_
_entity.id
_entity.type
_entity.pdbx_description
1 polymer ?
#
loop_
_entity_poly.entity_id
_entity_poly.type
_entity_poly.pdbx_seq_one_letter_code
_entity_poly.pdbx_strand_id
1 'polypeptide(L)'
;MTKKQWTQEFRHERKEAYSQTYLRKALESLFGIYQKDKIINKETYNRVRKSKNDKSLIKYETICNRFFDGSEKRLKEAVMNFNHRVKEIIPLTERIDVYDIEVSGTHNFGLASGVFVHNSAKQGRDRNFQAILPLRGKILNVEKARLDKALTSKEIRALIIALGTAIADSFDISKLRYHRIIIMTDADVDGAHIRTLLLTLFFRYFLPIIEAGNLYIAQPPLYRVSRGKEIRYVYSDAEKDEVISEFKKQKAVKAAARSAKENKRLIEEGGEEGEKISGVNIQRYKGLGEMNPEQLWETTMDPQNRVLKQVKIEDAKEADKIFDILMGDEVAPRKRFIQTHAKKVKNLDI
;
A
#
# COMPACT_ATOMS: atom_id res chain seq x y z
N MET A 1 27.32 -48.70 -5.85
CA MET A 1 27.09 -47.70 -4.79
C MET A 1 27.13 -48.39 -3.43
N THR A 2 27.81 -47.82 -2.45
CA THR A 2 28.39 -48.53 -1.30
C THR A 2 27.40 -48.73 -0.15
N LYS A 3 27.54 -49.79 0.65
CA LYS A 3 26.66 -50.10 1.82
C LYS A 3 26.55 -48.96 2.87
N LYS A 4 27.45 -47.97 2.86
CA LYS A 4 27.40 -46.78 3.74
C LYS A 4 26.37 -45.70 3.33
N GLN A 5 25.70 -45.84 2.17
CA GLN A 5 24.71 -44.87 1.66
C GLN A 5 23.23 -45.19 2.02
N TRP A 6 22.98 -46.12 2.95
CA TRP A 6 21.62 -46.60 3.28
C TRP A 6 21.24 -46.35 4.74
N THR A 7 21.33 -45.08 5.20
CA THR A 7 20.76 -44.62 6.48
C THR A 7 19.25 -44.82 6.52
N GLN A 8 18.64 -44.81 7.72
CA GLN A 8 17.18 -44.96 7.83
C GLN A 8 16.44 -43.77 7.17
N GLU A 9 16.98 -42.56 7.29
CA GLU A 9 16.42 -41.35 6.67
C GLU A 9 16.42 -41.46 5.13
N PHE A 10 17.55 -41.84 4.51
CA PHE A 10 17.61 -42.01 3.05
C PHE A 10 16.66 -43.11 2.54
N ARG A 11 16.37 -44.13 3.36
CA ARG A 11 15.33 -45.14 3.05
C ARG A 11 13.92 -44.56 3.17
N HIS A 12 13.68 -43.65 4.11
CA HIS A 12 12.41 -42.96 4.30
C HIS A 12 12.12 -42.00 3.14
N GLU A 13 13.01 -41.04 2.90
CA GLU A 13 12.90 -40.05 1.81
C GLU A 13 12.71 -40.73 0.45
N ARG A 14 13.49 -41.79 0.16
CA ARG A 14 13.37 -42.53 -1.09
C ARG A 14 12.05 -43.31 -1.17
N LYS A 15 11.50 -43.80 -0.06
CA LYS A 15 10.18 -44.44 0.00
C LYS A 15 9.05 -43.42 -0.19
N GLU A 16 9.21 -42.20 0.30
CA GLU A 16 8.26 -41.10 0.13
C GLU A 16 8.26 -40.55 -1.30
N ALA A 17 9.43 -40.18 -1.85
CA ALA A 17 9.56 -39.71 -3.23
C ALA A 17 9.06 -40.76 -4.26
N TYR A 18 9.33 -42.05 -4.01
CA TYR A 18 8.78 -43.15 -4.79
C TYR A 18 7.25 -43.22 -4.66
N SER A 19 6.71 -43.12 -3.44
CA SER A 19 5.26 -43.14 -3.20
C SER A 19 4.54 -41.94 -3.84
N GLN A 20 5.11 -40.74 -3.76
CA GLN A 20 4.60 -39.53 -4.43
C GLN A 20 4.59 -39.67 -5.95
N THR A 21 5.63 -40.27 -6.55
CA THR A 21 5.70 -40.49 -8.00
C THR A 21 4.58 -41.41 -8.50
N TYR A 22 4.30 -42.48 -7.75
CA TYR A 22 3.22 -43.42 -8.03
C TYR A 22 1.84 -42.77 -7.87
N LEU A 23 1.63 -42.01 -6.78
CA LEU A 23 0.40 -41.27 -6.54
C LEU A 23 0.13 -40.24 -7.65
N ARG A 24 1.12 -39.44 -8.02
CA ARG A 24 0.99 -38.39 -9.04
C ARG A 24 0.56 -38.97 -10.39
N LYS A 25 1.26 -40.00 -10.89
CA LYS A 25 0.93 -40.67 -12.16
C LYS A 25 -0.45 -41.34 -12.14
N ALA A 26 -0.83 -41.93 -11.01
CA ALA A 26 -2.14 -42.53 -10.82
C ALA A 26 -3.26 -41.49 -10.89
N LEU A 27 -3.14 -40.38 -10.15
CA LEU A 27 -4.12 -39.29 -10.17
C LEU A 27 -4.17 -38.60 -11.54
N GLU A 28 -3.03 -38.39 -12.20
CA GLU A 28 -2.95 -37.84 -13.57
C GLU A 28 -3.70 -38.71 -14.60
N SER A 29 -3.53 -40.03 -14.52
CA SER A 29 -4.26 -40.96 -15.40
C SER A 29 -5.74 -41.10 -15.05
N LEU A 30 -6.12 -40.97 -13.77
CA LEU A 30 -7.52 -40.93 -13.34
C LEU A 30 -8.21 -39.62 -13.77
N PHE A 31 -7.50 -38.50 -13.68
CA PHE A 31 -8.00 -37.19 -14.06
C PHE A 31 -8.20 -37.07 -15.58
N GLY A 32 -7.30 -37.64 -16.39
CA GLY A 32 -7.50 -37.71 -17.85
C GLY A 32 -8.75 -38.49 -18.27
N ILE A 33 -9.10 -39.55 -17.53
CA ILE A 33 -10.36 -40.29 -17.72
C ILE A 33 -11.55 -39.42 -17.29
N TYR A 34 -11.47 -38.79 -16.11
CA TYR A 34 -12.50 -37.88 -15.61
C TYR A 34 -12.75 -36.68 -16.54
N GLN A 35 -11.71 -36.09 -17.15
CA GLN A 35 -11.87 -34.98 -18.08
C GLN A 35 -12.67 -35.38 -19.32
N LYS A 36 -12.43 -36.58 -19.85
CA LYS A 36 -13.06 -37.11 -21.06
C LYS A 36 -14.49 -37.62 -20.82
N ASP A 37 -14.68 -38.43 -19.77
CA ASP A 37 -15.91 -39.19 -19.56
C ASP A 37 -16.80 -38.60 -18.44
N LYS A 38 -16.33 -37.55 -17.74
CA LYS A 38 -16.94 -36.90 -16.54
C LYS A 38 -17.24 -37.83 -15.35
N ILE A 39 -16.84 -39.10 -15.43
CA ILE A 39 -17.10 -40.13 -14.42
C ILE A 39 -15.79 -40.87 -14.10
N ILE A 40 -15.47 -41.02 -12.82
CA ILE A 40 -14.33 -41.82 -12.36
C ILE A 40 -14.77 -43.28 -12.18
N ASN A 41 -14.48 -44.12 -13.18
CA ASN A 41 -14.78 -45.55 -13.14
C ASN A 41 -13.50 -46.41 -12.93
N LYS A 42 -13.54 -47.24 -11.88
CA LYS A 42 -12.52 -48.23 -11.49
C LYS A 42 -12.16 -49.20 -12.63
N GLU A 43 -13.13 -49.64 -13.42
CA GLU A 43 -12.91 -50.56 -14.54
C GLU A 43 -12.20 -49.88 -15.70
N THR A 44 -12.65 -48.69 -16.09
CA THR A 44 -12.03 -47.86 -17.12
C THR A 44 -10.57 -47.56 -16.75
N TYR A 45 -10.30 -47.14 -15.51
CA TYR A 45 -8.94 -46.92 -15.04
C TYR A 45 -8.09 -48.20 -15.10
N ASN A 46 -8.58 -49.33 -14.59
CA ASN A 46 -7.81 -50.58 -14.63
C ASN A 46 -7.59 -51.10 -16.06
N ARG A 47 -8.47 -50.77 -17.02
CA ARG A 47 -8.30 -51.06 -18.46
C ARG A 47 -7.18 -50.20 -19.06
N VAL A 48 -7.23 -48.88 -18.86
CA VAL A 48 -6.18 -47.92 -19.29
C VAL A 48 -4.83 -48.23 -18.66
N ARG A 49 -4.83 -48.66 -17.39
CA ARG A 49 -3.63 -49.11 -16.66
C ARG A 49 -3.00 -50.34 -17.31
N LYS A 50 -3.81 -51.33 -17.70
CA LYS A 50 -3.34 -52.54 -18.40
C LYS A 50 -2.79 -52.21 -19.80
N SER A 51 -3.43 -51.31 -20.55
CA SER A 51 -2.97 -50.96 -21.91
C SER A 51 -1.69 -50.11 -21.93
N LYS A 52 -1.47 -49.23 -20.95
CA LYS A 52 -0.25 -48.39 -20.87
C LYS A 52 1.02 -49.17 -20.46
N ASN A 53 0.89 -50.37 -19.90
CA ASN A 53 2.00 -51.23 -19.40
C ASN A 53 3.04 -50.53 -18.48
N ASP A 54 2.68 -49.40 -17.85
CA ASP A 54 3.56 -48.66 -16.96
C ASP A 54 3.55 -49.30 -15.55
N LYS A 55 4.69 -49.84 -15.12
CA LYS A 55 4.89 -50.47 -13.80
C LYS A 55 4.64 -49.51 -12.63
N SER A 56 4.65 -48.20 -12.87
CA SER A 56 4.33 -47.17 -11.85
C SER A 56 2.83 -46.86 -11.73
N LEU A 57 1.97 -47.38 -12.61
CA LEU A 57 0.52 -47.31 -12.46
C LEU A 57 -0.01 -48.55 -11.70
N ILE A 58 -0.25 -48.36 -10.41
CA ILE A 58 -0.84 -49.36 -9.50
C ILE A 58 -2.36 -49.48 -9.65
N LYS A 59 -2.94 -50.60 -9.18
CA LYS A 59 -4.39 -50.89 -9.23
C LYS A 59 -5.19 -49.81 -8.46
N TYR A 60 -6.42 -49.56 -8.90
CA TYR A 60 -7.35 -48.62 -8.25
C TYR A 60 -7.49 -48.84 -6.74
N GLU A 61 -7.74 -50.08 -6.31
CA GLU A 61 -7.86 -50.47 -4.89
C GLU A 61 -6.57 -50.18 -4.10
N THR A 62 -5.42 -50.43 -4.72
CA THR A 62 -4.12 -50.16 -4.09
C THR A 62 -3.86 -48.67 -3.94
N ILE A 63 -4.31 -47.82 -4.87
CA ILE A 63 -4.24 -46.36 -4.72
C ILE A 63 -5.10 -45.93 -3.53
N CYS A 64 -6.35 -46.40 -3.52
CA CYS A 64 -7.32 -46.11 -2.49
C CYS A 64 -6.81 -46.49 -1.09
N ASN A 65 -6.36 -47.72 -0.91
CA ASN A 65 -5.89 -48.24 0.38
C ASN A 65 -4.56 -47.62 0.82
N ARG A 66 -3.65 -47.29 -0.10
CA ARG A 66 -2.29 -46.82 0.24
C ARG A 66 -2.18 -45.32 0.45
N PHE A 67 -3.05 -44.53 -0.19
CA PHE A 67 -2.94 -43.06 -0.21
C PHE A 67 -4.19 -42.33 0.30
N PHE A 68 -5.30 -43.04 0.48
CA PHE A 68 -6.59 -42.48 0.88
C PHE A 68 -7.30 -43.33 1.95
N ASP A 69 -6.54 -44.16 2.68
CA ASP A 69 -7.01 -45.03 3.78
C ASP A 69 -8.19 -45.95 3.41
N GLY A 70 -8.28 -46.35 2.15
CA GLY A 70 -9.37 -47.16 1.60
C GLY A 70 -10.64 -46.36 1.25
N SER A 71 -10.65 -45.05 1.48
CA SER A 71 -11.78 -44.19 1.16
C SER A 71 -11.84 -43.84 -0.34
N GLU A 72 -12.70 -44.55 -1.08
CA GLU A 72 -12.94 -44.24 -2.49
C GLU A 72 -13.48 -42.81 -2.68
N LYS A 73 -14.19 -42.26 -1.68
CA LYS A 73 -14.69 -40.89 -1.70
C LYS A 73 -13.53 -39.89 -1.73
N ARG A 74 -12.53 -40.05 -0.85
CA ARG A 74 -11.32 -39.19 -0.82
C ARG A 74 -10.48 -39.34 -2.09
N LEU A 75 -10.34 -40.55 -2.63
CA LEU A 75 -9.65 -40.76 -3.92
C LEU A 75 -10.39 -40.05 -5.06
N LYS A 76 -11.72 -40.21 -5.16
CA LYS A 76 -12.53 -39.52 -6.17
C LYS A 76 -12.46 -38.00 -6.00
N GLU A 77 -12.46 -37.49 -4.78
CA GLU A 77 -12.29 -36.07 -4.46
C GLU A 77 -10.90 -35.53 -4.83
N ALA A 78 -9.83 -36.29 -4.57
CA ALA A 78 -8.46 -35.92 -4.94
C ALA A 78 -8.21 -35.99 -6.46
N VAL A 79 -8.88 -36.89 -7.18
CA VAL A 79 -8.93 -36.87 -8.66
C VAL A 79 -9.79 -35.72 -9.16
N MET A 80 -10.94 -35.50 -8.52
CA MET A 80 -11.81 -34.32 -8.63
C MET A 80 -10.94 -33.07 -8.74
N ASN A 81 -10.23 -32.79 -7.66
CA ASN A 81 -9.39 -31.62 -7.47
C ASN A 81 -7.97 -31.75 -8.04
N PHE A 82 -7.67 -32.79 -8.83
CA PHE A 82 -6.33 -32.95 -9.40
C PHE A 82 -6.07 -31.80 -10.39
N ASN A 83 -4.96 -31.10 -10.18
CA ASN A 83 -4.60 -29.89 -10.93
C ASN A 83 -5.66 -28.77 -10.88
N HIS A 84 -6.50 -28.72 -9.83
CA HIS A 84 -7.39 -27.58 -9.59
C HIS A 84 -6.62 -26.41 -8.96
N ARG A 85 -6.39 -25.37 -9.75
CA ARG A 85 -6.23 -24.01 -9.20
C ARG A 85 -7.58 -23.53 -8.67
N VAL A 86 -7.56 -22.72 -7.61
CA VAL A 86 -8.74 -22.27 -6.86
C VAL A 86 -9.82 -21.70 -7.80
N LYS A 87 -11.07 -22.12 -7.60
CA LYS A 87 -12.20 -21.78 -8.48
C LYS A 87 -13.23 -20.81 -7.87
N GLU A 88 -13.35 -20.75 -6.54
CA GLU A 88 -14.31 -19.92 -5.81
C GLU A 88 -13.87 -19.67 -4.35
N ILE A 89 -14.42 -18.65 -3.68
CA ILE A 89 -14.11 -18.22 -2.30
C ILE A 89 -15.45 -17.90 -1.58
N ILE A 90 -15.68 -18.42 -0.36
CA ILE A 90 -16.89 -18.11 0.44
C ILE A 90 -16.57 -17.97 1.95
N PRO A 91 -16.98 -16.85 2.57
CA PRO A 91 -17.27 -16.70 4.01
C PRO A 91 -18.76 -16.33 4.25
N LEU A 92 -19.38 -16.36 5.44
CA LEU A 92 -19.15 -17.02 6.75
C LEU A 92 -20.46 -16.93 7.59
N THR A 93 -20.60 -17.68 8.69
CA THR A 93 -21.82 -17.65 9.54
C THR A 93 -21.73 -16.82 10.83
N GLU A 94 -20.52 -16.39 11.24
CA GLU A 94 -20.35 -15.37 12.27
C GLU A 94 -20.07 -14.01 11.62
N ARG A 95 -20.48 -12.91 12.27
CA ARG A 95 -20.05 -11.56 11.85
C ARG A 95 -18.60 -11.35 12.24
N ILE A 96 -17.71 -11.58 11.28
CA ILE A 96 -16.31 -11.16 11.33
C ILE A 96 -16.17 -9.90 10.48
N ASP A 97 -15.25 -8.98 10.82
CA ASP A 97 -14.97 -7.81 9.99
C ASP A 97 -14.47 -8.26 8.59
N VAL A 98 -15.31 -8.11 7.59
CA VAL A 98 -14.98 -8.29 6.17
C VAL A 98 -14.39 -6.99 5.64
N TYR A 99 -13.23 -7.05 4.99
CA TYR A 99 -12.74 -5.98 4.13
C TYR A 99 -13.24 -6.27 2.72
N ASP A 100 -14.22 -5.47 2.27
CA ASP A 100 -14.95 -5.82 1.05
C ASP A 100 -14.18 -5.54 -0.25
N ILE A 101 -14.67 -6.22 -1.29
CA ILE A 101 -14.17 -6.27 -2.66
C ILE A 101 -14.31 -4.92 -3.37
N GLU A 102 -13.69 -4.81 -4.54
CA GLU A 102 -13.68 -3.61 -5.38
C GLU A 102 -15.07 -2.94 -5.58
N VAL A 103 -15.26 -1.78 -4.94
CA VAL A 103 -16.20 -0.73 -5.35
C VAL A 103 -15.76 -0.15 -6.71
N SER A 104 -16.38 -0.64 -7.79
CA SER A 104 -16.19 -0.06 -9.12
C SER A 104 -16.42 1.46 -9.12
N GLY A 105 -15.34 2.22 -9.29
CA GLY A 105 -15.35 3.69 -9.32
C GLY A 105 -14.35 4.38 -8.38
N THR A 106 -14.09 3.87 -7.17
CA THR A 106 -13.19 4.55 -6.21
C THR A 106 -12.51 3.60 -5.21
N HIS A 107 -11.20 3.40 -5.36
CA HIS A 107 -10.33 2.95 -4.26
C HIS A 107 -9.16 3.90 -4.08
N ASN A 108 -9.10 4.54 -2.92
CA ASN A 108 -7.93 5.28 -2.47
C ASN A 108 -7.08 4.38 -1.55
N PHE A 109 -5.77 4.46 -1.70
CA PHE A 109 -4.80 3.75 -0.87
C PHE A 109 -3.77 4.73 -0.32
N GLY A 110 -3.88 5.05 0.97
CA GLY A 110 -2.96 5.95 1.66
C GLY A 110 -1.71 5.22 2.15
N LEU A 111 -0.53 5.72 1.77
CA LEU A 111 0.74 5.39 2.42
C LEU A 111 0.99 6.42 3.51
N ALA A 112 0.82 6.03 4.78
CA ALA A 112 0.94 6.93 5.93
C ALA A 112 2.26 6.68 6.68
N SER A 113 3.03 7.72 6.95
CA SER A 113 4.25 7.64 7.79
C SER A 113 3.94 7.83 9.27
N GLY A 114 4.57 7.05 10.16
CA GLY A 114 4.58 7.33 11.60
C GLY A 114 3.41 6.71 12.40
N VAL A 115 3.61 6.54 13.72
CA VAL A 115 2.72 5.76 14.60
C VAL A 115 1.45 6.52 15.00
N PHE A 116 1.54 7.84 15.23
CA PHE A 116 0.38 8.66 15.60
C PHE A 116 -0.53 8.92 14.40
N VAL A 117 0.06 9.29 13.25
CA VAL A 117 -0.63 9.42 11.95
C VAL A 117 -1.42 8.16 11.60
N HIS A 118 -0.79 6.99 11.78
CA HIS A 118 -1.42 5.67 11.60
C HIS A 118 -2.75 5.54 12.36
N ASN A 119 -2.83 6.02 13.59
CA ASN A 119 -4.03 5.87 14.41
C ASN A 119 -5.09 6.90 14.02
N SER A 120 -4.73 8.18 13.90
CA SER A 120 -5.65 9.23 13.45
C SER A 120 -6.24 8.90 12.08
N ALA A 121 -5.42 8.50 11.10
CA ALA A 121 -5.86 8.15 9.76
C ALA A 121 -6.71 6.86 9.74
N LYS A 122 -6.36 5.82 10.50
CA LYS A 122 -7.17 4.60 10.58
C LYS A 122 -8.55 4.84 11.20
N GLN A 123 -8.66 5.82 12.10
CA GLN A 123 -9.92 6.23 12.73
C GLN A 123 -10.74 7.18 11.83
N GLY A 124 -10.09 8.14 11.17
CA GLY A 124 -10.75 9.17 10.34
C GLY A 124 -11.10 8.73 8.91
N ARG A 125 -10.56 7.60 8.42
CA ARG A 125 -10.88 7.11 7.07
C ARG A 125 -12.33 6.66 6.90
N ASP A 126 -12.88 6.91 5.72
CA ASP A 126 -14.01 6.11 5.23
C ASP A 126 -13.51 4.70 4.89
N ARG A 127 -14.05 3.70 5.59
CA ARG A 127 -13.64 2.30 5.46
C ARG A 127 -14.11 1.64 4.16
N ASN A 128 -15.12 2.19 3.50
CA ASN A 128 -15.73 1.64 2.29
C ASN A 128 -14.81 1.78 1.08
N PHE A 129 -14.02 2.88 0.99
CA PHE A 129 -13.24 3.19 -0.21
C PHE A 129 -11.79 3.65 0.05
N GLN A 130 -11.35 3.74 1.32
CA GLN A 130 -9.99 4.14 1.66
C GLN A 130 -9.26 3.07 2.45
N ALA A 131 -8.21 2.48 1.88
CA ALA A 131 -7.27 1.63 2.59
C ALA A 131 -6.05 2.43 3.06
N ILE A 132 -5.41 2.02 4.16
CA ILE A 132 -4.22 2.68 4.71
C ILE A 132 -3.14 1.63 5.01
N LEU A 133 -1.96 1.80 4.43
CA LEU A 133 -0.75 1.08 4.80
C LEU A 133 0.15 2.00 5.63
N PRO A 134 0.31 1.74 6.94
CA PRO A 134 1.25 2.49 7.77
C PRO A 134 2.68 2.00 7.53
N LEU A 135 3.57 2.92 7.16
CA LEU A 135 5.00 2.70 6.99
C LEU A 135 5.73 3.24 8.23
N ARG A 136 6.65 2.44 8.77
CA ARG A 136 7.38 2.75 10.01
C ARG A 136 8.84 3.00 9.73
N GLY A 137 9.35 4.14 10.18
CA GLY A 137 10.74 4.55 9.96
C GLY A 137 11.02 4.96 8.51
N LYS A 138 12.30 5.19 8.21
CA LYS A 138 12.76 5.56 6.87
C LYS A 138 12.85 4.30 6.00
N ILE A 139 12.22 4.35 4.83
CA ILE A 139 12.21 3.23 3.88
C ILE A 139 13.63 3.00 3.36
N LEU A 140 13.96 1.74 3.06
CA LEU A 140 15.25 1.41 2.46
C LEU A 140 15.40 2.12 1.10
N ASN A 141 16.50 2.87 0.93
CA ASN A 141 16.85 3.43 -0.38
C ASN A 141 17.20 2.28 -1.34
N VAL A 142 16.30 2.02 -2.29
CA VAL A 142 16.43 0.94 -3.27
C VAL A 142 17.34 1.27 -4.46
N GLU A 143 17.82 2.51 -4.56
CA GLU A 143 18.87 2.88 -5.51
C GLU A 143 20.23 2.25 -5.12
N LYS A 144 20.48 2.22 -3.80
CA LYS A 144 21.71 1.66 -3.18
C LYS A 144 21.57 0.18 -2.81
N ALA A 145 20.35 -0.33 -2.73
CA ALA A 145 20.05 -1.66 -2.23
C ALA A 145 19.48 -2.54 -3.34
N ARG A 146 20.19 -3.63 -3.65
CA ARG A 146 19.71 -4.69 -4.56
C ARG A 146 18.31 -5.15 -4.17
N LEU A 147 17.50 -5.51 -5.18
CA LEU A 147 16.12 -5.96 -5.03
C LEU A 147 15.95 -7.04 -3.94
N ASP A 148 16.85 -8.02 -3.85
CA ASP A 148 16.80 -9.06 -2.80
C ASP A 148 16.76 -8.46 -1.39
N LYS A 149 17.60 -7.44 -1.13
CA LYS A 149 17.65 -6.72 0.14
C LYS A 149 16.42 -5.86 0.35
N ALA A 150 15.90 -5.22 -0.70
CA ALA A 150 14.63 -4.50 -0.64
C ALA A 150 13.47 -5.43 -0.25
N LEU A 151 13.42 -6.65 -0.78
CA LEU A 151 12.42 -7.65 -0.42
C LEU A 151 12.55 -8.15 1.03
N THR A 152 13.71 -8.05 1.67
CA THR A 152 13.83 -8.37 3.12
C THR A 152 13.14 -7.35 4.03
N SER A 153 12.91 -6.11 3.57
CA SER A 153 12.13 -5.12 4.34
C SER A 153 10.68 -5.58 4.47
N LYS A 154 10.15 -5.52 5.68
CA LYS A 154 8.74 -5.84 5.97
C LYS A 154 7.81 -4.80 5.33
N GLU A 155 8.26 -3.56 5.28
CA GLU A 155 7.56 -2.39 4.78
C GLU A 155 7.41 -2.47 3.25
N ILE A 156 8.49 -2.76 2.52
CA ILE A 156 8.46 -2.93 1.06
C ILE A 156 7.65 -4.19 0.69
N ARG A 157 7.82 -5.29 1.43
CA ARG A 157 7.02 -6.51 1.23
C ARG A 157 5.53 -6.27 1.47
N ALA A 158 5.18 -5.53 2.53
CA ALA A 158 3.79 -5.13 2.79
C ALA A 158 3.23 -4.23 1.68
N LEU A 159 4.03 -3.32 1.12
CA LEU A 159 3.63 -2.50 -0.03
C LEU A 159 3.35 -3.35 -1.28
N ILE A 160 4.26 -4.25 -1.66
CA ILE A 160 4.07 -5.16 -2.81
C ILE A 160 2.79 -6.00 -2.63
N ILE A 161 2.62 -6.58 -1.43
CA ILE A 161 1.42 -7.35 -1.08
C ILE A 161 0.17 -6.46 -1.15
N ALA A 162 0.24 -5.19 -0.72
CA ALA A 162 -0.87 -4.24 -0.70
C ALA A 162 -1.29 -3.78 -2.10
N LEU A 163 -0.34 -3.54 -3.02
CA LEU A 163 -0.62 -3.16 -4.40
C LEU A 163 -1.22 -4.31 -5.22
N GLY A 164 -0.77 -5.55 -4.98
CA GLY A 164 -1.25 -6.76 -5.67
C GLY A 164 -0.59 -7.03 -7.03
N THR A 165 0.21 -6.08 -7.53
CA THR A 165 0.84 -6.10 -8.87
C THR A 165 2.06 -7.01 -9.01
N ALA A 166 2.54 -7.65 -7.93
CA ALA A 166 3.91 -8.20 -7.85
C ALA A 166 4.99 -7.13 -8.17
N ILE A 167 6.20 -7.54 -8.58
CA ILE A 167 7.36 -6.65 -8.73
C ILE A 167 8.32 -7.12 -9.84
N ALA A 168 9.08 -6.17 -10.42
CA ALA A 168 10.09 -6.41 -11.47
C ALA A 168 9.52 -7.24 -12.64
N ASP A 169 10.21 -8.28 -13.10
CA ASP A 169 9.82 -9.11 -14.26
C ASP A 169 8.45 -9.79 -14.11
N SER A 170 7.93 -9.89 -12.89
CA SER A 170 6.61 -10.44 -12.58
C SER A 170 5.50 -9.40 -12.46
N PHE A 171 5.82 -8.11 -12.64
CA PHE A 171 4.89 -7.01 -12.45
C PHE A 171 3.73 -7.05 -13.46
N ASP A 172 2.51 -6.89 -12.95
CA ASP A 172 1.28 -6.87 -13.74
C ASP A 172 0.36 -5.74 -13.24
N ILE A 173 0.19 -4.71 -14.07
CA ILE A 173 -0.69 -3.56 -13.78
C ILE A 173 -2.17 -3.96 -13.74
N SER A 174 -2.60 -5.02 -14.44
CA SER A 174 -4.01 -5.46 -14.44
C SER A 174 -4.46 -6.06 -13.10
N LYS A 175 -3.49 -6.40 -12.22
CA LYS A 175 -3.73 -6.85 -10.85
C LYS A 175 -3.65 -5.71 -9.81
N LEU A 176 -3.53 -4.45 -10.26
CA LEU A 176 -3.45 -3.30 -9.35
C LEU A 176 -4.79 -3.09 -8.63
N ARG A 177 -4.80 -3.33 -7.33
CA ARG A 177 -6.03 -3.25 -6.51
C ARG A 177 -6.46 -1.82 -6.15
N TYR A 178 -5.58 -0.84 -6.40
CA TYR A 178 -5.79 0.55 -5.98
C TYR A 178 -5.36 1.52 -7.07
N HIS A 179 -6.35 2.11 -7.75
CA HIS A 179 -6.14 3.06 -8.85
C HIS A 179 -5.81 4.49 -8.36
N ARG A 180 -5.87 4.76 -7.04
CA ARG A 180 -5.43 6.02 -6.44
C ARG A 180 -4.55 5.76 -5.22
N ILE A 181 -3.25 5.64 -5.47
CA ILE A 181 -2.22 5.49 -4.43
C ILE A 181 -1.79 6.89 -4.00
N ILE A 182 -1.98 7.22 -2.74
CA ILE A 182 -1.74 8.55 -2.18
C ILE A 182 -0.60 8.46 -1.16
N ILE A 183 0.53 9.09 -1.48
CA ILE A 183 1.63 9.28 -0.53
C ILE A 183 1.22 10.37 0.46
N MET A 184 1.12 10.02 1.74
CA MET A 184 0.71 10.91 2.83
C MET A 184 1.83 10.96 3.90
N THR A 185 2.74 11.91 3.70
CA THR A 185 3.88 12.18 4.58
C THR A 185 3.69 13.50 5.31
N ASP A 186 4.38 13.67 6.43
CA ASP A 186 4.46 14.94 7.14
C ASP A 186 5.01 16.07 6.25
N ALA A 187 4.72 17.31 6.64
CA ALA A 187 5.14 18.52 5.92
C ALA A 187 6.61 18.91 6.20
N ASP A 188 7.28 18.21 7.11
CA ASP A 188 8.64 18.47 7.53
C ASP A 188 9.71 17.85 6.60
N VAL A 189 10.98 18.13 6.92
CA VAL A 189 12.15 17.66 6.17
C VAL A 189 12.27 16.13 6.14
N ASP A 190 11.79 15.43 7.17
CA ASP A 190 11.84 13.96 7.22
C ASP A 190 10.70 13.31 6.42
N GLY A 191 9.51 13.91 6.42
CA GLY A 191 8.41 13.59 5.52
C GLY A 191 8.80 13.81 4.05
N ALA A 192 9.48 14.92 3.74
CA ALA A 192 10.04 15.17 2.42
C ALA A 192 11.07 14.09 2.00
N HIS A 193 11.92 13.64 2.92
CA HIS A 193 12.88 12.55 2.67
C HIS A 193 12.19 11.20 2.44
N ILE A 194 11.19 10.84 3.27
CA ILE A 194 10.38 9.61 3.08
C ILE A 194 9.62 9.65 1.74
N ARG A 195 9.08 10.81 1.36
CA ARG A 195 8.45 11.02 0.06
C ARG A 195 9.41 10.77 -1.09
N THR A 196 10.65 11.26 -1.03
CA THR A 196 11.68 11.00 -2.06
C THR A 196 12.04 9.51 -2.12
N LEU A 197 12.17 8.82 -0.98
CA LEU A 197 12.41 7.38 -0.93
C LEU A 197 11.26 6.58 -1.57
N LEU A 198 10.01 6.96 -1.30
CA LEU A 198 8.83 6.37 -1.95
C LEU A 198 8.82 6.63 -3.45
N LEU A 199 9.05 7.86 -3.90
CA LEU A 199 9.11 8.19 -5.33
C LEU A 199 10.20 7.41 -6.06
N THR A 200 11.35 7.20 -5.43
CA THR A 200 12.44 6.35 -5.95
C THR A 200 11.97 4.89 -6.09
N LEU A 201 11.32 4.34 -5.06
CA LEU A 201 10.76 2.99 -5.09
C LEU A 201 9.70 2.82 -6.20
N PHE A 202 8.78 3.78 -6.34
CA PHE A 202 7.78 3.75 -7.40
C PHE A 202 8.41 3.89 -8.79
N PHE A 203 9.36 4.80 -8.99
CA PHE A 203 10.04 4.98 -10.27
C PHE A 203 10.84 3.74 -10.69
N ARG A 204 11.56 3.11 -9.75
CA ARG A 204 12.44 1.97 -10.04
C ARG A 204 11.71 0.63 -10.22
N TYR A 205 10.62 0.39 -9.50
CA TYR A 205 9.99 -0.94 -9.44
C TYR A 205 8.50 -0.98 -9.79
N PHE A 206 7.86 0.18 -9.93
CA PHE A 206 6.43 0.33 -10.18
C PHE A 206 6.13 1.41 -11.22
N LEU A 207 7.05 1.65 -12.16
CA LEU A 207 6.96 2.70 -13.18
C LEU A 207 5.58 2.74 -13.89
N PRO A 208 4.96 1.61 -14.29
CA PRO A 208 3.65 1.63 -14.95
C PRO A 208 2.50 2.16 -14.07
N ILE A 209 2.65 2.20 -12.75
CA ILE A 209 1.68 2.84 -11.84
C ILE A 209 1.72 4.36 -12.01
N ILE A 210 2.91 4.94 -12.23
CA ILE A 210 3.08 6.37 -12.47
C ILE A 210 2.59 6.72 -13.87
N GLU A 211 2.93 5.92 -14.88
CA GLU A 211 2.49 6.11 -16.27
C GLU A 211 0.97 6.00 -16.42
N ALA A 212 0.32 5.09 -15.70
CA ALA A 212 -1.13 5.00 -15.61
C ALA A 212 -1.80 6.15 -14.83
N GLY A 213 -1.02 7.08 -14.25
CA GLY A 213 -1.53 8.21 -13.48
C GLY A 213 -2.13 7.84 -12.12
N ASN A 214 -1.77 6.67 -11.58
CA ASN A 214 -2.37 6.12 -10.36
C ASN A 214 -1.65 6.57 -9.07
N LEU A 215 -0.52 7.29 -9.17
CA LEU A 215 0.25 7.80 -8.03
C LEU A 215 -0.01 9.29 -7.75
N TYR A 216 -0.25 9.61 -6.48
CA TYR A 216 -0.60 10.93 -5.98
C TYR A 216 0.18 11.24 -4.69
N ILE A 217 0.31 12.52 -4.35
CA ILE A 217 0.87 13.04 -3.11
C ILE A 217 -0.20 13.90 -2.44
N ALA A 218 -0.52 13.61 -1.17
CA ALA A 218 -1.41 14.46 -0.37
C ALA A 218 -0.71 15.77 0.00
N GLN A 219 -1.48 16.86 0.09
CA GLN A 219 -1.01 18.14 0.62
C GLN A 219 -1.77 18.44 1.92
N PRO A 220 -1.17 18.22 3.10
CA PRO A 220 -1.77 18.66 4.36
C PRO A 220 -1.73 20.18 4.49
N PRO A 221 -2.67 20.78 5.25
CA PRO A 221 -2.64 22.20 5.57
C PRO A 221 -1.47 22.52 6.49
N LEU A 222 -0.83 23.66 6.26
CA LEU A 222 0.23 24.21 7.09
C LEU A 222 -0.34 24.95 8.30
N TYR A 223 -1.51 25.59 8.14
CA TYR A 223 -2.14 26.41 9.17
C TYR A 223 -3.63 26.10 9.33
N ARG A 224 -4.09 26.21 10.57
CA ARG A 224 -5.50 26.32 10.95
C ARG A 224 -5.72 27.70 11.53
N VAL A 225 -6.44 28.55 10.80
CA VAL A 225 -6.79 29.91 11.21
C VAL A 225 -8.22 29.89 11.72
N SER A 226 -8.43 30.31 12.96
CA SER A 226 -9.72 30.21 13.65
C SER A 226 -10.15 31.54 14.28
N ARG A 227 -11.45 31.81 14.23
CA ARG A 227 -12.06 33.03 14.75
C ARG A 227 -13.46 32.76 15.30
N GLY A 228 -13.57 32.65 16.62
CA GLY A 228 -14.83 32.30 17.27
C GLY A 228 -15.26 30.89 16.90
N LYS A 229 -16.31 30.77 16.07
CA LYS A 229 -16.78 29.48 15.53
C LYS A 229 -16.29 29.18 14.11
N GLU A 230 -15.72 30.16 13.41
CA GLU A 230 -15.23 29.97 12.04
C GLU A 230 -13.80 29.40 12.07
N ILE A 231 -13.57 28.32 11.33
CA ILE A 231 -12.28 27.64 11.20
C ILE A 231 -12.00 27.53 9.70
N ARG A 232 -10.77 27.88 9.28
CA ARG A 232 -10.29 27.68 7.92
C ARG A 232 -8.92 27.02 7.95
N TYR A 233 -8.74 26.00 7.13
CA TYR A 233 -7.47 25.33 6.91
C TYR A 233 -6.80 25.93 5.68
N VAL A 234 -5.47 26.05 5.74
CA VAL A 234 -4.70 26.90 4.84
C VAL A 234 -3.38 26.21 4.47
N TYR A 235 -3.00 26.28 3.20
CA TYR A 235 -1.94 25.49 2.59
C TYR A 235 -0.70 26.30 2.18
N SER A 236 -0.74 27.63 2.33
CA SER A 236 0.40 28.53 2.11
C SER A 236 0.37 29.78 3.01
N ASP A 237 1.52 30.42 3.22
CA ASP A 237 1.57 31.69 3.96
C ASP A 237 0.82 32.83 3.27
N ALA A 238 0.78 32.85 1.94
CA ALA A 238 0.02 33.84 1.19
C ALA A 238 -1.49 33.72 1.50
N GLU A 239 -2.06 32.52 1.40
CA GLU A 239 -3.45 32.25 1.82
C GLU A 239 -3.68 32.57 3.31
N LYS A 240 -2.69 32.31 4.17
CA LYS A 240 -2.78 32.58 5.63
C LYS A 240 -2.92 34.08 5.86
N ASP A 241 -2.08 34.89 5.22
CA ASP A 241 -2.11 36.34 5.33
C ASP A 241 -3.38 36.93 4.68
N GLU A 242 -3.88 36.34 3.59
CA GLU A 242 -5.17 36.67 2.98
C GLU A 242 -6.35 36.40 3.92
N VAL A 243 -6.46 35.21 4.52
CA VAL A 243 -7.51 34.84 5.49
C VAL A 243 -7.44 35.73 6.73
N ILE A 244 -6.24 36.02 7.23
CA ILE A 244 -6.02 37.00 8.31
C ILE A 244 -6.53 38.39 7.89
N SER A 245 -6.26 38.82 6.65
CA SER A 245 -6.74 40.10 6.13
C SER A 245 -8.27 40.16 6.03
N GLU A 246 -8.91 39.05 5.63
CA GLU A 246 -10.37 38.94 5.55
C GLU A 246 -10.99 39.00 6.94
N PHE A 247 -10.44 38.26 7.91
CA PHE A 247 -10.87 38.33 9.30
C PHE A 247 -10.67 39.73 9.90
N LYS A 248 -9.59 40.45 9.56
CA LYS A 248 -9.40 41.88 9.90
C LYS A 248 -10.49 42.75 9.25
N LYS A 249 -10.78 42.62 7.96
CA LYS A 249 -11.84 43.37 7.25
C LYS A 249 -13.23 43.12 7.85
N GLN A 250 -13.60 41.86 8.07
CA GLN A 250 -14.84 41.48 8.75
C GLN A 250 -14.89 42.03 10.20
N LYS A 251 -13.75 42.19 10.89
CA LYS A 251 -13.69 42.88 12.20
C LYS A 251 -14.01 44.36 12.05
N ALA A 252 -13.42 45.04 11.08
CA ALA A 252 -13.69 46.46 10.81
C ALA A 252 -15.17 46.70 10.46
N VAL A 253 -15.78 45.85 9.64
CA VAL A 253 -17.22 45.93 9.31
C VAL A 253 -18.11 45.69 10.55
N LYS A 254 -17.84 44.63 11.33
CA LYS A 254 -18.60 44.36 12.58
C LYS A 254 -18.34 45.41 13.67
N ALA A 255 -17.17 46.06 13.66
CA ALA A 255 -16.85 47.17 14.55
C ALA A 255 -17.59 48.44 14.12
N ALA A 256 -17.57 48.83 12.85
CA ALA A 256 -18.35 49.95 12.33
C ALA A 256 -19.85 49.81 12.62
N ALA A 257 -20.40 48.60 12.45
CA ALA A 257 -21.79 48.28 12.80
C ALA A 257 -22.07 48.33 14.33
N ARG A 258 -21.06 48.16 15.19
CA ARG A 258 -21.16 48.33 16.66
C ARG A 258 -20.90 49.75 17.14
N SER A 259 -20.01 50.50 16.47
CA SER A 259 -19.71 51.91 16.75
C SER A 259 -20.89 52.83 16.43
N ALA A 260 -21.83 52.38 15.58
CA ALA A 260 -23.13 53.01 15.42
C ALA A 260 -24.08 52.80 16.62
N LYS A 261 -23.70 52.02 17.65
CA LYS A 261 -24.58 51.65 18.76
C LYS A 261 -24.10 51.97 20.18
N GLU A 262 -22.80 51.93 20.49
CA GLU A 262 -22.34 52.49 21.79
C GLU A 262 -20.84 52.84 21.88
N ASN A 263 -20.59 54.05 22.40
CA ASN A 263 -19.31 54.44 23.00
C ASN A 263 -19.20 53.81 24.41
N LYS A 264 -17.98 53.42 24.85
CA LYS A 264 -17.34 53.81 26.15
C LYS A 264 -16.20 52.87 26.62
N ARG A 265 -14.98 53.43 26.68
CA ARG A 265 -13.81 53.14 27.56
C ARG A 265 -13.03 51.80 27.49
N LEU A 266 -11.76 51.88 27.00
CA LEU A 266 -10.48 51.84 27.76
C LEU A 266 -10.35 50.87 28.98
N ILE A 267 -9.22 50.20 29.31
CA ILE A 267 -7.82 50.12 28.81
C ILE A 267 -7.07 48.90 29.49
N GLU A 268 -5.80 48.60 29.12
CA GLU A 268 -4.78 47.75 29.84
C GLU A 268 -4.99 46.20 29.91
N GLU A 269 -3.98 45.29 29.98
CA GLU A 269 -2.49 45.38 30.05
C GLU A 269 -1.78 44.05 29.59
N GLY A 270 -0.47 44.10 29.27
CA GLY A 270 0.59 43.05 29.45
C GLY A 270 0.53 41.63 28.84
N GLY A 271 1.65 41.14 28.24
CA GLY A 271 2.02 39.70 28.25
C GLY A 271 2.39 38.95 26.95
N GLU A 272 3.68 39.02 26.57
CA GLU A 272 4.56 38.18 25.72
C GLU A 272 4.09 37.16 24.64
N GLU A 273 4.87 37.20 23.55
CA GLU A 273 5.21 36.21 22.49
C GLU A 273 4.20 35.13 22.04
N GLY A 274 3.20 35.62 21.31
CA GLY A 274 2.77 35.04 20.04
C GLY A 274 2.08 36.14 19.22
N GLU A 275 2.05 36.08 17.89
CA GLU A 275 1.35 37.09 17.07
C GLU A 275 -0.19 37.01 17.24
N LYS A 276 -0.68 37.48 18.39
CA LYS A 276 -2.10 37.60 18.74
C LYS A 276 -2.72 38.76 17.97
N ILE A 277 -3.06 38.52 16.71
CA ILE A 277 -3.93 39.41 15.94
C ILE A 277 -5.31 39.38 16.60
N SER A 278 -5.60 40.40 17.42
CA SER A 278 -6.75 40.51 18.34
C SER A 278 -8.06 39.82 17.90
N GLY A 279 -8.24 38.57 18.30
CA GLY A 279 -9.44 37.75 18.07
C GLY A 279 -9.30 36.66 16.99
N VAL A 280 -8.12 36.45 16.43
CA VAL A 280 -7.77 35.33 15.53
C VAL A 280 -6.75 34.43 16.23
N ASN A 281 -6.99 33.11 16.21
CA ASN A 281 -6.06 32.09 16.72
C ASN A 281 -5.52 31.29 15.52
N ILE A 282 -4.19 31.26 15.39
CA ILE A 282 -3.46 30.58 14.31
C ILE A 282 -2.70 29.41 14.93
N GLN A 283 -3.01 28.20 14.49
CA GLN A 283 -2.28 26.98 14.82
C GLN A 283 -1.49 26.54 13.58
N ARG A 284 -0.18 26.35 13.70
CA ARG A 284 0.65 25.75 12.63
C ARG A 284 0.76 24.25 12.88
N TYR A 285 0.58 23.45 11.84
CA TYR A 285 0.86 22.01 11.88
C TYR A 285 2.27 21.76 11.37
N LYS A 286 3.06 20.98 12.11
CA LYS A 286 4.39 20.51 11.69
C LYS A 286 4.34 19.10 11.11
N GLY A 287 3.38 18.30 11.55
CA GLY A 287 3.15 16.95 11.03
C GLY A 287 1.68 16.53 11.13
N LEU A 288 1.32 15.52 10.35
CA LEU A 288 0.01 14.87 10.33
C LEU A 288 -0.35 14.26 11.70
N GLY A 289 0.65 13.94 12.51
CA GLY A 289 0.48 13.36 13.85
C GLY A 289 -0.08 14.34 14.88
N GLU A 290 -0.08 15.63 14.58
CA GLU A 290 -0.66 16.69 15.41
C GLU A 290 -2.16 16.90 15.12
N MET A 291 -2.70 16.24 14.10
CA MET A 291 -4.11 16.31 13.70
C MET A 291 -4.94 15.21 14.37
N ASN A 292 -6.12 15.58 14.87
CA ASN A 292 -7.13 14.60 15.28
C ASN A 292 -7.76 13.92 14.04
N PRO A 293 -8.49 12.79 14.21
CA PRO A 293 -9.08 12.06 13.08
C PRO A 293 -10.00 12.91 12.18
N GLU A 294 -10.76 13.84 12.78
CA GLU A 294 -11.72 14.73 12.11
C GLU A 294 -11.00 15.77 11.24
N GLN A 295 -10.00 16.47 11.80
CA GLN A 295 -9.15 17.43 11.08
C GLN A 295 -8.45 16.75 9.89
N LEU A 296 -7.94 15.54 10.10
CA LEU A 296 -7.26 14.79 9.04
C LEU A 296 -8.25 14.41 7.92
N TRP A 297 -9.48 14.00 8.27
CA TRP A 297 -10.55 13.75 7.32
C TRP A 297 -10.89 15.00 6.49
N GLU A 298 -11.30 16.08 7.17
CA GLU A 298 -11.75 17.35 6.57
C GLU A 298 -10.74 17.96 5.60
N THR A 299 -9.44 17.73 5.82
CA THR A 299 -8.36 18.44 5.11
C THR A 299 -7.60 17.58 4.10
N THR A 300 -7.43 16.28 4.36
CA THR A 300 -6.53 15.43 3.53
C THR A 300 -7.17 14.16 2.98
N MET A 301 -8.26 13.67 3.57
CA MET A 301 -8.81 12.35 3.21
C MET A 301 -10.14 12.46 2.46
N ASP A 302 -10.99 13.43 2.83
CA ASP A 302 -12.28 13.70 2.19
C ASP A 302 -12.11 14.05 0.69
N PRO A 303 -12.68 13.27 -0.24
CA PRO A 303 -12.64 13.56 -1.68
C PRO A 303 -13.18 14.94 -2.09
N GLN A 304 -14.04 15.58 -1.30
CA GLN A 304 -14.60 16.90 -1.61
C GLN A 304 -13.62 18.05 -1.32
N ASN A 305 -12.79 17.91 -0.28
CA ASN A 305 -12.00 19.00 0.29
C ASN A 305 -10.48 18.80 0.15
N ARG A 306 -10.01 17.57 -0.05
CA ARG A 306 -8.58 17.24 -0.07
C ARG A 306 -7.84 17.80 -1.30
N VAL A 307 -6.61 18.26 -1.07
CA VAL A 307 -5.69 18.69 -2.14
C VAL A 307 -4.70 17.55 -2.44
N LEU A 308 -4.72 17.04 -3.69
CA LEU A 308 -3.81 16.00 -4.17
C LEU A 308 -2.99 16.51 -5.37
N LYS A 309 -1.70 16.16 -5.41
CA LYS A 309 -0.82 16.34 -6.57
C LYS A 309 -0.60 14.99 -7.26
N GLN A 310 -1.06 14.84 -8.50
CA GLN A 310 -0.78 13.64 -9.31
C GLN A 310 0.70 13.63 -9.72
N VAL A 311 1.37 12.49 -9.59
CA VAL A 311 2.75 12.31 -10.04
C VAL A 311 2.74 11.95 -11.53
N LYS A 312 3.56 12.64 -12.32
CA LYS A 312 3.77 12.38 -13.75
C LYS A 312 5.26 12.39 -14.06
N ILE A 313 5.64 11.78 -15.17
CA ILE A 313 7.00 11.77 -15.71
C ILE A 313 6.93 12.41 -17.08
N GLU A 314 7.70 13.48 -17.29
CA GLU A 314 7.78 14.20 -18.57
C GLU A 314 8.95 13.64 -19.40
N ASP A 315 10.15 13.60 -18.84
CA ASP A 315 11.31 12.90 -19.41
C ASP A 315 11.82 11.82 -18.42
N ALA A 316 11.67 10.56 -18.81
CA ALA A 316 12.14 9.41 -18.04
C ALA A 316 13.67 9.33 -17.90
N LYS A 317 14.44 9.85 -18.87
CA LYS A 317 15.91 9.87 -18.84
C LYS A 317 16.42 10.98 -17.92
N GLU A 318 15.77 12.14 -17.92
CA GLU A 318 16.11 13.20 -16.96
C GLU A 318 15.74 12.77 -15.53
N ALA A 319 14.55 12.19 -15.34
CA ALA A 319 14.15 11.63 -14.05
C ALA A 319 15.14 10.56 -13.54
N ASP A 320 15.52 9.60 -14.38
CA ASP A 320 16.52 8.56 -14.07
C ASP A 320 17.85 9.16 -13.60
N LYS A 321 18.38 10.14 -14.35
CA LYS A 321 19.61 10.86 -14.00
C LYS A 321 19.49 11.63 -12.68
N ILE A 322 18.33 12.20 -12.37
CA ILE A 322 18.08 12.89 -11.10
C ILE A 322 18.03 11.87 -9.95
N PHE A 323 17.39 10.71 -10.13
CA PHE A 323 17.40 9.64 -9.13
C PHE A 323 18.81 9.09 -8.88
N ASP A 324 19.61 8.85 -9.91
CA ASP A 324 21.02 8.43 -9.74
C ASP A 324 21.84 9.48 -8.97
N ILE A 325 21.79 10.75 -9.36
CA ILE A 325 22.52 11.84 -8.68
C ILE A 325 22.08 12.02 -7.22
N LEU A 326 20.78 11.94 -6.92
CA LEU A 326 20.25 12.21 -5.58
C LEU A 326 20.25 10.98 -4.68
N MET A 327 20.03 9.79 -5.21
CA MET A 327 19.77 8.56 -4.44
C MET A 327 20.87 7.50 -4.61
N GLY A 328 21.65 7.55 -5.70
CA GLY A 328 22.71 6.60 -6.02
C GLY A 328 23.90 6.61 -5.07
N ASP A 329 24.88 5.74 -5.33
CA ASP A 329 25.95 5.52 -4.36
C ASP A 329 26.94 6.69 -4.23
N GLU A 330 27.21 7.35 -5.34
CA GLU A 330 28.19 8.43 -5.44
C GLU A 330 27.84 9.68 -4.62
N VAL A 331 28.78 10.10 -3.77
CA VAL A 331 28.59 11.25 -2.86
C VAL A 331 28.96 12.58 -3.54
N ALA A 332 29.97 12.57 -4.40
CA ALA A 332 30.47 13.80 -5.05
C ALA A 332 29.46 14.46 -6.01
N PRO A 333 28.73 13.73 -6.89
CA PRO A 333 27.69 14.29 -7.74
C PRO A 333 26.54 14.89 -6.92
N ARG A 334 26.04 14.14 -5.93
CA ARG A 334 25.01 14.61 -4.97
C ARG A 334 25.43 15.92 -4.30
N LYS A 335 26.64 15.99 -3.75
CA LYS A 335 27.16 17.17 -3.04
C LYS A 335 27.25 18.39 -3.97
N ARG A 336 27.76 18.20 -5.19
CA ARG A 336 27.80 19.26 -6.22
C ARG A 336 26.38 19.73 -6.58
N PHE A 337 25.45 18.81 -6.84
CA PHE A 337 24.07 19.14 -7.18
C PHE A 337 23.41 19.99 -6.09
N ILE A 338 23.53 19.58 -4.82
CA ILE A 338 23.01 20.34 -3.67
C ILE A 338 23.67 21.72 -3.60
N GLN A 339 25.00 21.82 -3.70
CA GLN A 339 25.70 23.11 -3.65
C GLN A 339 25.29 24.08 -4.77
N THR A 340 25.04 23.58 -5.99
CA THR A 340 24.61 24.38 -7.14
C THR A 340 23.15 24.83 -7.05
N HIS A 341 22.26 24.02 -6.46
CA HIS A 341 20.81 24.25 -6.51
C HIS A 341 20.18 24.70 -5.19
N ALA A 342 20.78 24.45 -4.02
CA ALA A 342 20.18 24.77 -2.72
C ALA A 342 19.76 26.25 -2.58
N LYS A 343 20.56 27.19 -3.10
CA LYS A 343 20.24 28.64 -3.08
C LYS A 343 19.13 29.05 -4.06
N LYS A 344 18.74 28.18 -5.00
CA LYS A 344 17.67 28.42 -5.99
C LYS A 344 16.31 27.86 -5.53
N VAL A 345 16.29 26.96 -4.55
CA VAL A 345 15.06 26.40 -4.00
C VAL A 345 14.42 27.43 -3.08
N LYS A 346 13.31 28.03 -3.53
CA LYS A 346 12.50 28.95 -2.71
C LYS A 346 11.50 28.25 -1.79
N ASN A 347 11.11 27.01 -2.12
CA ASN A 347 9.98 26.34 -1.48
C ASN A 347 10.41 24.97 -0.90
N LEU A 348 10.91 24.95 0.34
CA LEU A 348 10.99 23.70 1.12
C LEU A 348 10.74 23.88 2.63
N ASP A 349 10.78 25.10 3.18
CA ASP A 349 10.37 25.41 4.56
C ASP A 349 9.78 26.84 4.64
N ILE A 350 8.48 27.00 4.31
CA ILE A 350 7.58 28.01 4.90
C ILE A 350 6.21 27.33 5.06
#